data_AF-A0A830SNP2-F1
#
_entry.id   AF-A0A830SNP2-F1
#
_cell.length_a   1.000
_cell.length_b   1.000
_cell.length_c   1.000
_cell.angle_alpha   90.00
_cell.angle_beta   90.00
_cell.angle_gamma   90.00
#
_symmetry.space_group_name_H-M   'P 1'
#
loop_
_entity.id
_entity.type
_entity.pdbx_description
1 polymer ?
#
loop_
_entity_poly.entity_id
_entity_poly.type
_entity_poly.pdbx_seq_one_letter_code
_entity_poly.pdbx_strand_id
1 'polypeptide(L)' 'MLLTMEEIKAQLRLDEDFDADDRHLQLLACAAQKRTETYLNRKLYAPDETIPDSDPDGLHLPDDIRLGMLMLISHFYENR' A
#
# COMPACT_ATOMS: atom_id res chain seq x y z
N MET A 1 2.47 -6.93 -1.57
CA MET A 1 1.69 -5.71 -1.31
C MET A 1 1.54 -5.61 0.20
N LEU A 2 1.90 -4.48 0.79
CA LEU A 2 1.89 -4.32 2.25
C LEU A 2 0.52 -3.97 2.83
N LEU A 3 -0.36 -3.40 2.01
CA LEU A 3 -1.77 -3.18 2.35
C LEU A 3 -2.59 -4.40 1.95
N THR A 4 -3.63 -4.72 2.71
CA THR A 4 -4.55 -5.80 2.35
C THR A 4 -5.65 -5.29 1.42
N MET A 5 -6.29 -6.21 0.69
CA MET A 5 -7.45 -5.87 -0.14
C MET A 5 -8.62 -5.37 0.69
N GLU A 6 -8.82 -5.94 1.89
CA GLU A 6 -9.84 -5.52 2.85
C GLU A 6 -9.63 -4.05 3.26
N GLU A 7 -8.41 -3.67 3.63
CA GLU A 7 -8.07 -2.28 3.99
C GLU A 7 -8.33 -1.31 2.82
N ILE A 8 -7.95 -1.71 1.60
CA ILE A 8 -8.15 -0.89 0.40
C ILE A 8 -9.64 -0.72 0.09
N LYS A 9 -10.43 -1.80 0.12
CA LYS A 9 -11.87 -1.75 -0.14
C LYS A 9 -12.58 -0.91 0.93
N ALA A 10 -12.24 -1.09 2.20
CA ALA A 10 -12.76 -0.29 3.30
C ALA A 10 -12.45 1.22 3.12
N GLN A 11 -11.22 1.55 2.74
CA GLN A 11 -10.81 2.94 2.45
C GLN A 11 -11.62 3.55 1.30
N LEU A 12 -11.88 2.77 0.24
CA LEU A 12 -12.64 3.20 -0.94
C LEU A 12 -14.16 3.09 -0.75
N ARG A 13 -14.62 2.63 0.41
CA ARG A 13 -16.05 2.37 0.72
C ARG A 13 -16.70 1.39 -0.27
N LEU A 14 -15.95 0.37 -0.66
CA LEU A 14 -16.43 -0.76 -1.46
C LEU A 14 -16.82 -1.90 -0.51
N ASP A 15 -17.82 -2.68 -0.92
CA ASP A 15 -18.18 -3.91 -0.20
C ASP A 15 -17.04 -4.93 -0.28
N GLU A 16 -16.86 -5.75 0.76
CA GLU A 16 -15.74 -6.73 0.82
C GLU A 16 -15.79 -7.76 -0.32
N ASP A 17 -17.00 -8.15 -0.72
CA ASP A 17 -17.28 -9.11 -1.80
C ASP A 17 -17.27 -8.47 -3.20
N PHE A 18 -17.07 -7.16 -3.31
CA PHE A 18 -16.92 -6.48 -4.59
C PHE A 18 -15.57 -6.83 -5.24
N ASP A 19 -15.58 -7.70 -6.25
CA ASP A 19 -14.37 -8.24 -6.88
C ASP A 19 -14.11 -7.70 -8.30
N ALA A 20 -15.06 -6.95 -8.87
CA ALA A 20 -15.00 -6.48 -10.26
C ALA A 20 -13.74 -5.63 -10.56
N ASP A 21 -13.27 -4.85 -9.58
CA ASP A 21 -12.09 -4.00 -9.71
C ASP A 21 -10.84 -4.57 -9.04
N ASP A 22 -10.84 -5.81 -8.53
CA ASP A 22 -9.72 -6.35 -7.72
C ASP A 22 -8.36 -6.26 -8.44
N ARG A 23 -8.32 -6.58 -9.73
CA ARG A 23 -7.09 -6.45 -10.54
C ARG A 23 -6.63 -5.00 -10.64
N HIS A 24 -7.56 -4.06 -10.74
CA HIS A 24 -7.24 -2.63 -10.80
C HIS A 24 -6.75 -2.13 -9.44
N LEU A 25 -7.43 -2.49 -8.35
CA LEU A 25 -7.05 -2.15 -6.98
C LEU A 25 -5.65 -2.69 -6.63
N GLN A 26 -5.33 -3.92 -7.03
CA GLN A 26 -3.98 -4.49 -6.88
C GLN A 26 -2.92 -3.66 -7.62
N LEU A 27 -3.21 -3.20 -8.84
CA LEU A 27 -2.32 -2.33 -9.60
C LEU A 27 -2.09 -1.00 -8.88
N LEU A 28 -3.17 -0.36 -8.41
CA LEU A 28 -3.07 0.90 -7.68
C LEU A 28 -2.26 0.76 -6.40
N ALA A 29 -2.46 -0.31 -5.66
CA ALA A 29 -1.73 -0.57 -4.43
C ALA A 29 -0.24 -0.86 -4.67
N CYS A 30 0.10 -1.62 -5.72
CA CYS A 30 1.49 -1.79 -6.15
C CYS A 30 2.13 -0.46 -6.54
N ALA A 31 1.42 0.38 -7.29
CA ALA A 31 1.90 1.70 -7.68
C ALA A 31 2.09 2.63 -6.47
N ALA A 32 1.15 2.64 -5.54
CA ALA A 32 1.23 3.42 -4.32
C ALA A 32 2.42 3.01 -3.45
N GLN A 33 2.61 1.70 -3.22
CA GLN A 33 3.77 1.19 -2.50
C GLN A 33 5.08 1.61 -3.20
N LYS A 34 5.19 1.36 -4.50
CA LYS A 34 6.42 1.66 -5.24
C LYS A 34 6.74 3.15 -5.25
N ARG A 35 5.73 4.01 -5.39
CA ARG A 35 5.89 5.47 -5.33
C ARG A 35 6.37 5.89 -3.94
N THR A 36 5.78 5.36 -2.87
CA THR A 36 6.17 5.67 -1.50
C THR A 36 7.61 5.22 -1.21
N GLU A 37 7.99 4.00 -1.56
CA GLU A 37 9.37 3.51 -1.43
C GLU A 37 10.37 4.39 -2.21
N THR A 38 10.00 4.79 -3.43
CA THR A 38 10.83 5.69 -4.27
C THR A 38 10.97 7.08 -3.62
N TYR A 39 9.90 7.63 -3.07
CA TYR A 39 9.90 8.94 -2.42
C TYR A 39 10.71 8.94 -1.11
N LEU A 40 10.58 7.89 -0.30
CA LEU A 40 11.31 7.73 0.95
C LEU A 40 12.76 7.30 0.74
N ASN A 41 13.09 6.80 -0.45
CA ASN A 41 14.33 6.11 -0.76
C ASN A 41 14.63 4.98 0.24
N ARG A 42 13.58 4.22 0.60
CA ARG A 42 13.64 3.12 1.56
C ARG A 42 12.72 2.00 1.11
N LYS A 43 13.13 0.75 1.34
CA LYS A 43 12.26 -0.41 1.13
C LYS A 43 11.37 -0.60 2.35
N LEU A 44 10.08 -0.84 2.09
CA LEU A 44 9.10 -1.04 3.15
C LEU A 44 8.90 -2.55 3.41
N TYR A 45 8.77 -2.91 4.68
CA TYR A 45 8.60 -4.28 5.15
C TYR A 45 7.33 -4.41 5.98
N ALA A 46 6.76 -5.61 6.04
CA ALA A 46 5.62 -5.87 6.92
C ALA A 46 6.06 -5.75 8.40
N PRO A 47 5.15 -5.44 9.34
CA PRO A 47 5.49 -5.30 10.76
C PRO A 47 6.11 -6.57 11.37
N ASP A 48 5.75 -7.74 10.86
CA ASP A 48 6.18 -9.07 11.30
C ASP A 48 7.37 -9.64 10.50
N GLU A 49 7.82 -8.94 9.46
CA GLU A 49 8.90 -9.41 8.58
C GLU A 49 10.27 -8.93 9.06
N THR A 50 11.23 -9.85 9.27
CA THR A 50 12.60 -9.47 9.64
C THR A 50 13.28 -8.70 8.50
N ILE A 51 13.75 -7.48 8.79
CA ILE A 51 14.58 -6.71 7.86
C ILE A 51 15.95 -7.39 7.73
N PRO A 52 16.41 -7.73 6.52
CA PRO A 52 17.69 -8.39 6.33
C PRO A 52 18.86 -7.45 6.64
N ASP A 53 19.96 -7.97 7.17
CA ASP A 53 21.17 -7.19 7.49
C ASP A 53 21.78 -6.46 6.27
N SER A 54 21.46 -6.91 5.05
CA SER A 54 21.88 -6.26 3.80
C SER A 54 21.14 -4.95 3.50
N ASP A 55 20.05 -4.65 4.22
CA ASP A 55 19.21 -3.46 4.01
C ASP A 55 19.13 -2.62 5.30
N PRO A 56 20.20 -1.87 5.63
CA PRO A 56 20.26 -1.10 6.88
C PRO A 56 19.25 0.06 6.93
N ASP A 57 18.72 0.48 5.78
CA ASP A 57 17.73 1.54 5.64
C ASP A 57 16.30 0.99 5.48
N GLY A 58 16.12 -0.33 5.60
CA GLY A 58 14.82 -0.97 5.60
C GLY A 58 13.91 -0.39 6.69
N LEU A 59 12.63 -0.24 6.36
CA LEU A 59 11.64 0.37 7.25
C LEU A 59 10.40 -0.52 7.34
N HIS A 60 10.08 -1.00 8.53
CA HIS A 60 8.75 -1.58 8.78
C HIS A 60 7.70 -0.51 8.53
N LEU A 61 6.63 -0.84 7.81
CA LEU A 61 5.56 0.08 7.46
C LEU A 61 4.91 0.69 8.72
N PRO A 62 5.18 1.96 9.06
CA PRO A 62 4.50 2.63 10.17
C PRO A 62 3.09 3.08 9.75
N ASP A 63 2.23 3.33 10.73
CA ASP A 63 0.81 3.64 10.51
C ASP A 63 0.57 4.93 9.71
N ASP A 64 1.44 5.94 9.85
CA ASP A 64 1.35 7.20 9.11
C ASP A 64 1.64 7.01 7.61
N ILE A 65 2.65 6.22 7.28
CA ILE A 65 2.96 5.84 5.89
C ILE A 65 1.86 4.92 5.33
N ARG A 66 1.34 3.98 6.14
CA ARG A 66 0.19 3.13 5.77
C ARG A 66 -1.01 3.99 5.37
N LEU A 67 -1.39 4.95 6.21
CA LEU A 67 -2.47 5.89 5.92
C LEU A 67 -2.17 6.74 4.67
N GLY A 68 -0.94 7.23 4.51
CA GLY A 68 -0.53 7.97 3.32
C GLY A 68 -0.68 7.17 2.02
N MET A 69 -0.35 5.87 2.05
CA MET A 69 -0.54 4.98 0.90
C MET A 69 -2.02 4.75 0.60
N LEU A 70 -2.88 4.58 1.61
CA LEU A 70 -4.33 4.44 1.44
C LEU A 70 -4.97 5.71 0.81
N MET A 71 -4.53 6.89 1.26
CA MET A 71 -4.96 8.17 0.68
C MET A 71 -4.51 8.31 -0.79
N LEU A 72 -3.30 7.86 -1.11
CA LEU A 72 -2.79 7.87 -2.48
C LEU A 72 -3.58 6.92 -3.40
N ILE A 73 -3.95 5.74 -2.92
CA ILE A 73 -4.80 4.80 -3.66
C ILE A 73 -6.17 5.43 -3.91
N SER A 74 -6.77 6.07 -2.90
CA SER A 74 -8.04 6.80 -3.03
C SER A 74 -7.96 7.84 -4.14
N HIS A 75 -6.88 8.62 -4.16
CA HIS A 75 -6.66 9.62 -5.20
C HIS A 75 -6.57 8.99 -6.60
N PHE A 76 -5.78 7.92 -6.78
CA PHE A 76 -5.66 7.26 -8.08
C PHE A 76 -6.97 6.63 -8.55
N TYR A 77 -7.76 6.07 -7.64
CA TYR A 77 -9.01 5.40 -7.97
C TYR A 77 -10.11 6.40 -8.35
N GLU A 78 -10.26 7.49 -7.59
CA GLU A 78 -11.31 8.50 -7.81
C GLU A 78 -11.00 9.44 -8.98
N ASN A 79 -9.72 9.69 -9.28
CA ASN A 79 -9.27 10.65 -10.29
C ASN A 79 -8.71 9.94 -11.53
N ARG A 80 -9.48 8.98 -12.05
CA ARG A 80 -9.15 8.18 -13.23
C ARG A 80 -9.76 8.73 -14.51
#